data_AF-K1REN9-F1
#
_entry.id   AF-K1REN9-F1
#
_cell.length_a   1.000
_cell.length_b   1.000
_cell.length_c   1.000
_cell.angle_alpha   90.00
_cell.angle_beta   90.00
_cell.angle_gamma   90.00
#
_symmetry.space_group_name_H-M   'P 1'
#
loop_
_entity.id
_entity.type
_entity.pdbx_description
1 polymer ?
#
loop_
_entity_poly.entity_id
_entity_poly.type
_entity_poly.pdbx_seq_one_letter_code
_entity_poly.pdbx_strand_id
1 'polypeptide(L)'
;MTSEGGFGEMGRFVNPDNSAFQVALNSKIYMDKTGLLEYTNSVLDTPEAYICNSRPRRFGKSYTANMLAAYYSKGCDSEKMFDGLTIGKSSDFKKHLNKYDVIHIDVQWF
;
A
#
# COMPACT_ATOMS: atom_id res chain seq x y z
N MET A 1 -6.34 -15.55 -27.08
CA MET A 1 -6.10 -14.33 -27.87
C MET A 1 -6.91 -13.23 -27.20
N THR A 2 -6.36 -12.40 -26.33
CA THR A 2 -5.11 -11.63 -26.42
C THR A 2 -4.04 -12.06 -25.41
N SER A 3 -2.82 -12.06 -25.89
CA SER A 3 -1.57 -12.20 -25.13
C SER A 3 -1.03 -10.80 -24.85
N GLU A 4 -0.92 -10.43 -23.58
CA GLU A 4 0.01 -9.40 -23.08
C GLU A 4 0.59 -10.03 -21.79
N GLY A 5 1.88 -10.28 -21.60
CA GLY A 5 3.04 -9.63 -22.20
C GLY A 5 3.89 -8.99 -21.09
N GLY A 6 4.44 -9.80 -20.18
CA GLY A 6 5.68 -9.46 -19.44
C GLY A 6 5.59 -8.54 -18.22
N PHE A 7 5.36 -9.12 -17.04
CA PHE A 7 6.02 -8.67 -15.80
C PHE A 7 6.65 -9.89 -15.11
N GLY A 8 7.71 -10.43 -15.74
CA GLY A 8 8.56 -11.43 -15.10
C GLY A 8 9.26 -10.82 -13.90
N GLU A 9 9.32 -11.54 -12.78
CA GLU A 9 10.02 -11.30 -11.48
C GLU A 9 9.96 -9.87 -10.87
N MET A 10 10.18 -8.82 -11.66
CA MET A 10 10.12 -7.40 -11.33
C MET A 10 8.75 -6.91 -10.86
N GLY A 11 7.63 -7.50 -11.30
CA GLY A 11 6.30 -7.12 -10.80
C GLY A 11 6.10 -7.39 -9.31
N ARG A 12 6.95 -8.23 -8.71
CA ARG A 12 7.01 -8.45 -7.27
C ARG A 12 7.67 -7.28 -6.52
N PHE A 13 8.59 -6.57 -7.16
CA PHE A 13 9.40 -5.52 -6.55
C PHE A 13 8.94 -4.12 -6.93
N VAL A 14 8.55 -3.90 -8.18
CA VAL A 14 8.15 -2.60 -8.73
C VAL A 14 6.68 -2.64 -9.12
N ASN A 15 5.93 -1.64 -8.67
CA ASN A 15 4.49 -1.50 -8.85
C ASN A 15 3.72 -2.78 -8.47
N PRO A 16 3.89 -3.27 -7.23
CA PRO A 16 3.18 -4.45 -6.76
C PRO A 16 1.66 -4.25 -6.82
N ASP A 17 0.94 -5.36 -6.95
CA ASP A 17 -0.51 -5.38 -6.88
C ASP A 17 -1.03 -5.17 -5.44
N ASN A 18 -2.35 -5.18 -5.28
CA ASN A 18 -3.02 -4.99 -3.98
C ASN A 18 -3.44 -6.30 -3.29
N SER A 19 -3.05 -7.47 -3.83
CA SER A 19 -3.49 -8.78 -3.33
C SER A 19 -3.06 -9.04 -1.88
N ALA A 20 -1.85 -8.64 -1.52
CA ALA A 20 -1.31 -8.84 -0.17
C ALA A 20 -2.07 -8.02 0.90
N PHE A 21 -2.61 -6.85 0.54
CA PHE A 21 -3.46 -6.07 1.43
C PHE A 21 -4.91 -6.60 1.43
N GLN A 22 -5.42 -7.12 0.31
CA GLN A 22 -6.71 -7.81 0.26
C GLN A 22 -6.75 -9.01 1.23
N VAL A 23 -5.66 -9.79 1.33
CA VAL A 23 -5.55 -10.88 2.31
C VAL A 23 -5.66 -10.35 3.75
N ALA A 24 -5.07 -9.19 4.05
CA ALA A 24 -5.20 -8.56 5.35
C ALA A 24 -6.65 -8.13 5.65
N LEU A 25 -7.36 -7.57 4.68
CA LEU A 25 -8.77 -7.17 4.81
C LEU A 25 -9.73 -8.36 4.97
N ASN A 26 -9.40 -9.49 4.35
CA ASN A 26 -10.18 -10.73 4.48
C ASN A 26 -9.99 -11.42 5.86
N SER A 27 -9.09 -10.92 6.71
CA SER A 27 -8.86 -11.49 8.03
C SER A 27 -10.10 -11.32 8.92
N LYS A 28 -10.47 -12.37 9.67
CA LYS A 28 -11.62 -12.35 10.60
C LYS A 28 -11.59 -11.15 11.56
N ILE A 29 -10.39 -10.74 11.96
CA ILE A 29 -10.15 -9.58 12.80
C ILE A 29 -9.22 -8.66 12.04
N TYR A 30 -9.80 -7.71 11.30
CA TYR A 30 -9.09 -6.59 10.72
C TYR A 30 -9.31 -5.34 11.57
N MET A 31 -8.21 -4.65 11.90
CA MET A 31 -8.25 -3.35 12.55
C MET A 31 -7.78 -2.31 11.55
N ASP A 32 -8.66 -1.36 11.25
CA ASP A 32 -8.37 -0.27 10.32
C ASP A 32 -7.26 0.64 10.88
N LYS A 33 -6.19 0.77 10.10
CA LYS A 33 -5.04 1.65 10.37
C LYS A 33 -4.76 2.59 9.21
N THR A 34 -5.71 2.73 8.29
CA THR A 34 -5.54 3.56 7.08
C THR A 34 -5.42 5.04 7.38
N GLY A 35 -5.79 5.50 8.59
CA GLY A 35 -5.48 6.86 9.05
C GLY A 35 -3.98 7.20 9.04
N LEU A 36 -3.07 6.20 9.04
CA LEU A 36 -1.64 6.43 8.83
C LEU A 36 -1.35 7.07 7.45
N LEU A 37 -2.17 6.76 6.44
CA LEU A 37 -2.01 7.30 5.09
C LEU A 37 -2.27 8.81 5.06
N GLU A 38 -3.13 9.33 5.92
CA GLU A 38 -3.39 10.77 6.01
C GLU A 38 -2.14 11.54 6.46
N TYR A 39 -1.47 11.07 7.51
CA TYR A 39 -0.17 11.62 7.93
C TYR A 39 0.91 11.41 6.85
N THR A 40 0.94 10.23 6.23
CA THR A 40 1.92 9.94 5.19
C THR A 40 1.75 10.89 4.01
N ASN A 41 0.51 11.11 3.57
CA ASN A 41 0.16 12.07 2.52
C ASN A 41 0.56 13.51 2.87
N SER A 42 0.40 13.94 4.13
CA SER A 42 0.73 15.31 4.53
C SER A 42 2.23 15.63 4.46
N VAL A 43 3.09 14.60 4.56
CA VAL A 43 4.55 14.77 4.47
C VAL A 43 5.11 14.38 3.11
N LEU A 44 4.30 13.89 2.17
CA LEU A 44 4.75 13.62 0.79
C LEU A 44 5.26 14.91 0.14
N ASP A 45 6.36 14.79 -0.62
CA ASP A 45 7.07 15.91 -1.25
C ASP A 45 7.64 16.96 -0.28
N THR A 46 7.89 16.57 0.97
CA THR A 46 8.57 17.40 1.98
C THR A 46 9.89 16.77 2.44
N PRO A 47 10.78 17.54 3.10
CA PRO A 47 11.96 16.98 3.77
C PRO A 47 11.65 15.96 4.88
N GLU A 48 10.38 15.85 5.30
CA GLU A 48 9.91 14.94 6.35
C GLU A 48 9.38 13.61 5.80
N ALA A 49 9.48 13.38 4.47
CA ALA A 49 9.03 12.16 3.78
C ALA A 49 9.85 10.88 4.10
N TYR A 50 10.42 10.79 5.30
CA TYR A 50 11.17 9.64 5.79
C TYR A 50 10.44 9.01 6.98
N ILE A 51 9.65 7.98 6.71
CA ILE A 51 8.77 7.37 7.71
C ILE A 51 9.33 6.01 8.15
N CYS A 52 9.54 5.85 9.46
CA CYS A 52 9.91 4.58 10.06
C CYS A 52 8.72 3.98 10.84
N ASN A 53 8.13 2.90 10.33
CA ASN A 53 7.12 2.13 11.07
C ASN A 53 7.77 1.05 11.98
N SER A 54 8.36 1.49 13.08
CA SER A 54 8.94 0.61 14.10
C SER A 54 7.88 0.11 15.09
N ARG A 55 7.94 -1.18 15.45
CA ARG A 55 6.95 -1.96 16.23
C ARG A 55 7.59 -3.29 16.70
N PRO A 56 7.09 -3.96 17.74
CA PRO A 56 7.55 -5.31 18.10
C PRO A 56 7.19 -6.38 17.07
N ARG A 57 7.74 -7.60 17.22
CA ARG A 57 7.43 -8.75 16.38
C ARG A 57 5.94 -9.07 16.42
N ARG A 58 5.33 -9.38 15.26
CA ARG A 58 3.88 -9.67 15.06
C ARG A 58 2.91 -8.50 15.24
N PHE A 59 3.38 -7.25 15.28
CA PHE A 59 2.52 -6.07 15.36
C PHE A 59 2.11 -5.48 13.99
N GLY A 60 2.14 -6.28 12.92
CA GLY A 60 1.57 -5.88 11.62
C GLY A 60 2.41 -4.89 10.80
N LYS A 61 3.73 -4.94 10.91
CA LYS A 61 4.64 -4.14 10.06
C LYS A 61 4.41 -4.42 8.57
N SER A 62 4.48 -5.70 8.19
CA SER A 62 4.27 -6.14 6.81
C SER A 62 2.88 -5.78 6.31
N TYR A 63 1.87 -5.79 7.18
CA TYR A 63 0.51 -5.35 6.82
C TYR A 63 0.48 -3.87 6.46
N THR A 64 1.25 -3.05 7.18
CA THR A 64 1.36 -1.63 6.87
C THR A 64 2.10 -1.40 5.56
N ALA A 65 3.19 -2.15 5.30
CA ALA A 65 3.90 -2.09 4.02
C ALA A 65 2.99 -2.48 2.84
N ASN A 66 2.22 -3.57 2.98
CA ASN A 66 1.25 -3.99 1.98
C ASN A 66 0.15 -2.94 1.75
N MET A 67 -0.34 -2.31 2.82
CA MET A 67 -1.32 -1.22 2.75
C MET A 67 -0.76 -0.02 1.98
N LEU A 68 0.46 0.41 2.29
CA LEU A 68 1.14 1.53 1.60
C LEU A 68 1.33 1.19 0.11
N ALA A 69 1.77 -0.02 -0.19
CA ALA A 69 1.92 -0.50 -1.56
C ALA A 69 0.60 -0.48 -2.33
N ALA A 70 -0.47 -1.03 -1.75
CA ALA A 70 -1.80 -1.07 -2.36
C ALA A 70 -2.41 0.34 -2.56
N TYR A 71 -2.09 1.29 -1.68
CA TYR A 71 -2.61 2.65 -1.75
C TYR A 71 -1.87 3.51 -2.79
N TYR A 72 -0.53 3.46 -2.84
CA TYR A 72 0.25 4.35 -3.70
C TYR A 72 0.54 3.77 -5.10
N SER A 73 0.67 2.45 -5.24
CA SER A 73 1.12 1.78 -6.47
C SER A 73 0.17 2.07 -7.64
N LYS A 74 0.71 2.61 -8.73
CA LYS A 74 -0.01 2.78 -10.01
C LYS A 74 -0.26 1.46 -10.75
N GLY A 75 0.30 0.35 -10.25
CA GLY A 75 0.14 -0.99 -10.83
C GLY A 75 -1.18 -1.69 -10.49
N CYS A 76 -2.06 -1.06 -9.72
CA CYS A 76 -3.35 -1.63 -9.33
C CYS A 76 -4.46 -0.56 -9.21
N ASP A 77 -5.71 -1.03 -9.21
CA ASP A 77 -6.88 -0.23 -8.84
C ASP A 77 -7.36 -0.68 -7.46
N SER A 78 -7.21 0.20 -6.48
CA SER A 78 -7.50 -0.09 -5.06
C SER A 78 -8.62 0.78 -4.50
N GLU A 79 -9.34 1.59 -5.30
CA GLU A 79 -10.27 2.58 -4.75
C GLU A 79 -11.33 1.95 -3.84
N LYS A 80 -12.02 0.92 -4.33
CA LYS A 80 -13.07 0.21 -3.57
C LYS A 80 -12.57 -0.43 -2.28
N MET A 81 -11.29 -0.78 -2.24
CA MET A 81 -10.65 -1.39 -1.07
C MET A 81 -10.53 -0.40 0.10
N PHE A 82 -10.37 0.89 -0.21
CA PHE A 82 -10.15 1.94 0.77
C PHE A 82 -11.38 2.83 1.03
N ASP A 83 -12.36 2.83 0.14
CA ASP A 83 -13.56 3.69 0.20
C ASP A 83 -14.32 3.57 1.55
N GLY A 84 -14.45 2.35 2.07
CA GLY A 84 -15.11 2.08 3.36
C GLY A 84 -14.24 2.28 4.61
N LEU A 85 -12.95 2.59 4.45
CA LEU A 85 -11.98 2.72 5.54
C LEU A 85 -11.80 4.18 5.97
N THR A 86 -11.05 4.40 7.05
CA THR A 86 -10.80 5.74 7.62
C THR A 86 -10.24 6.71 6.57
N ILE A 87 -9.27 6.27 5.76
CA ILE A 87 -8.70 7.11 4.69
C ILE A 87 -9.72 7.51 3.62
N GLY A 88 -10.73 6.68 3.33
CA GLY A 88 -11.77 6.96 2.33
C GLY A 88 -12.61 8.20 2.67
N LYS A 89 -12.60 8.61 3.95
CA LYS A 89 -13.28 9.82 4.44
C LYS A 89 -12.41 11.09 4.34
N SER A 90 -11.11 10.96 4.08
CA SER A 90 -10.20 12.10 3.97
C SER A 90 -10.37 12.82 2.63
N SER A 91 -10.31 14.15 2.64
CA SER A 91 -10.44 14.96 1.41
C SER A 91 -9.34 14.67 0.38
N ASP A 92 -8.15 14.28 0.86
CA ASP A 92 -7.00 13.99 0.02
C ASP A 92 -6.92 12.52 -0.42
N PHE A 93 -7.93 11.71 -0.09
CA PHE A 93 -7.98 10.27 -0.38
C PHE A 93 -7.59 9.95 -1.83
N LYS A 94 -8.24 10.60 -2.80
CA LYS A 94 -8.02 10.31 -4.24
C LYS A 94 -6.81 11.02 -4.84
N LYS A 95 -6.21 11.97 -4.12
CA LYS A 95 -5.07 12.75 -4.61
C LYS A 95 -3.83 11.88 -4.81
N HIS A 96 -3.64 10.91 -3.92
CA HIS A 96 -2.44 10.07 -3.89
C HIS A 96 -2.71 8.59 -4.23
N LEU A 97 -3.99 8.19 -4.28
CA LEU A 97 -4.40 6.82 -4.59
C LEU A 97 -3.96 6.39 -6.00
N ASN A 98 -3.17 5.32 -6.06
CA ASN A 98 -2.67 4.66 -7.27
C ASN A 98 -1.96 5.62 -8.25
N LYS A 99 -1.17 6.57 -7.74
CA LYS A 99 -0.47 7.60 -8.55
C LYS A 99 1.05 7.43 -8.68
N TYR A 100 1.66 6.51 -7.94
CA TYR A 100 3.11 6.47 -7.78
C TYR A 100 3.73 5.17 -8.27
N ASP A 101 4.98 5.29 -8.72
CA ASP A 101 5.86 4.13 -8.81
C ASP A 101 6.25 3.68 -7.41
N VAL A 102 5.98 2.42 -7.07
CA VAL A 102 6.27 1.87 -5.74
C VAL A 102 7.30 0.76 -5.86
N ILE A 103 8.37 0.85 -5.07
CA ILE A 103 9.33 -0.24 -4.89
C ILE A 103 9.07 -0.87 -3.53
N HIS A 104 8.68 -2.15 -3.52
CA HIS A 104 8.47 -2.94 -2.31
C HIS A 104 9.58 -3.98 -2.18
N ILE A 105 10.42 -3.83 -1.15
CA ILE A 105 11.55 -4.71 -0.88
C ILE A 105 11.31 -5.44 0.44
N ASP A 106 11.24 -6.76 0.38
CA ASP A 106 11.30 -7.63 1.55
C ASP A 106 12.68 -8.29 1.59
N VAL A 107 13.45 -7.98 2.63
CA VAL A 107 14.80 -8.52 2.82
C VAL A 107 14.81 -10.03 3.05
N GLN A 108 13.68 -10.62 3.43
CA GLN A 108 13.57 -12.08 3.61
C GLN A 108 13.61 -12.85 2.28
N TRP A 109 13.47 -12.16 1.15
CA TRP A 109 13.52 -12.78 -0.18
C TRP A 109 14.95 -12.93 -0.73
N PHE A 110 15.95 -12.45 0.01
CA PHE A 110 17.38 -12.63 -0.27
C PHE A 110 17.97 -13.65 0.70
#